data_AF-A0A2D4ZW61-F1
#
_entry.id   AF-A0A2D4ZW61-F1
#
_cell.length_a   1.000
_cell.length_b   1.000
_cell.length_c   1.000
_cell.angle_alpha   90.00
_cell.angle_beta   90.00
_cell.angle_gamma   90.00
#
_symmetry.space_group_name_H-M   'P 1'
#
loop_
_entity.id
_entity.type
_entity.pdbx_description
1 polymer ?
#
loop_
_entity_poly.entity_id
_entity_poly.type
_entity_poly.pdbx_seq_one_letter_code
_entity_poly.pdbx_strand_id
1 'polypeptide(L)'
;MNFLKKIFGTSEKPTDSWTMFSTSKKEVNDLLVSTGQLRIGSDFLQIDDYPFQPSIAYGQTKILVDTIDEIDIESYPPTIKVKDELIFLTSEKRDKIKAFARRNDLRTVRRPDIWGWILEPFLDTEFTKETDERLTRLLNEYGLTKETVDLIRKEVKTQMLKYNFHTMLWEWGGLGAEDVLKAMRTKYDKEDFKEFYDKVMKLALSTKKKEK
;
A
#
# COMPACT_ATOMS: atom_id res chain seq x y z
N MET A 1 4.57 28.18 9.45
CA MET A 1 3.64 28.82 8.49
C MET A 1 4.39 29.27 7.22
N ASN A 2 5.02 28.36 6.46
CA ASN A 2 5.68 28.73 5.19
C ASN A 2 5.83 27.57 4.18
N PHE A 3 5.04 26.50 4.29
CA PHE A 3 5.06 25.38 3.33
C PHE A 3 3.99 25.49 2.23
N LEU A 4 2.95 26.31 2.45
CA LEU A 4 1.75 26.35 1.62
C LEU A 4 1.82 27.28 0.39
N LYS A 5 2.91 28.04 0.19
CA LYS A 5 3.02 29.00 -0.93
C LYS A 5 3.68 28.45 -2.21
N LYS A 6 4.25 27.24 -2.18
CA LYS A 6 5.00 26.70 -3.34
C LYS A 6 4.18 25.82 -4.29
N ILE A 7 2.91 25.55 -3.96
CA ILE A 7 2.04 24.61 -4.70
C ILE A 7 0.95 25.32 -5.51
N PHE A 8 0.68 26.60 -5.25
CA PHE A 8 -0.42 27.33 -5.89
C PHE A 8 0.09 28.31 -6.93
N GLY A 9 0.21 27.82 -8.16
CA GLY A 9 0.49 28.64 -9.32
C GLY A 9 0.21 27.88 -10.60
N THR A 10 -1.08 27.70 -10.92
CA THR A 10 -1.75 27.90 -12.23
C THR A 10 -3.03 27.07 -12.30
N SER A 11 -4.10 27.72 -12.74
CA SER A 11 -5.38 27.11 -13.10
C SER A 11 -5.27 26.47 -14.48
N GLU A 12 -5.44 25.15 -14.59
CA GLU A 12 -5.57 24.47 -15.88
C GLU A 12 -7.00 23.98 -16.09
N LYS A 13 -7.53 24.28 -17.28
CA LYS A 13 -8.84 23.84 -17.78
C LYS A 13 -8.79 22.33 -18.11
N PRO A 14 -9.93 21.62 -18.09
CA PRO A 14 -9.93 20.19 -18.30
C PRO A 14 -9.72 19.89 -19.79
N THR A 15 -8.59 19.28 -20.13
CA THR A 15 -8.35 18.69 -21.45
C THR A 15 -8.71 17.21 -21.40
N ASP A 16 -9.65 16.78 -22.23
CA ASP A 16 -9.77 15.39 -22.65
C ASP A 16 -8.48 15.00 -23.37
N SER A 17 -7.56 14.35 -22.65
CA SER A 17 -6.34 13.81 -23.23
C SER A 17 -6.00 12.46 -22.60
N TRP A 18 -6.57 11.40 -23.16
CA TRP A 18 -6.05 10.03 -22.99
C TRP A 18 -4.65 9.84 -23.60
N THR A 19 -4.12 10.87 -24.27
CA THR A 19 -2.74 10.98 -24.70
C THR A 19 -1.90 11.68 -23.62
N MET A 20 -1.07 10.92 -22.88
CA MET A 20 0.32 11.28 -22.46
C MET A 20 0.74 10.59 -21.16
N PHE A 21 1.08 9.30 -21.22
CA PHE A 21 2.15 8.75 -20.38
C PHE A 21 2.87 7.68 -21.19
N SER A 22 4.09 7.96 -21.69
CA SER A 22 4.97 6.88 -22.15
C SER A 22 5.68 6.33 -20.91
N THR A 23 5.49 5.05 -20.62
CA THR A 23 6.26 4.35 -19.59
C THR A 23 7.33 3.52 -20.27
N SER A 24 8.59 3.77 -19.90
CA SER A 24 9.70 3.03 -20.48
C SER A 24 9.68 1.56 -20.01
N LYS A 25 10.27 0.64 -20.76
CA LYS A 25 10.42 -0.76 -20.33
C LYS A 25 11.12 -0.88 -18.96
N LYS A 26 12.09 0.02 -18.69
CA LYS A 26 12.75 0.12 -17.39
C LYS A 26 11.76 0.50 -16.29
N GLU A 27 10.93 1.51 -16.53
CA GLU A 27 9.93 1.97 -15.56
C GLU A 27 8.86 0.90 -15.29
N VAL A 28 8.41 0.14 -16.30
CA VAL A 28 7.52 -1.03 -16.09
C VAL A 28 8.18 -2.06 -15.16
N ASN A 29 9.46 -2.38 -15.38
CA ASN A 29 10.18 -3.31 -14.51
C ASN A 29 10.34 -2.76 -13.08
N ASP A 30 10.57 -1.45 -12.94
CA ASP A 30 10.71 -0.80 -11.64
C ASP A 30 9.37 -0.78 -10.85
N LEU A 31 8.24 -0.77 -11.57
CA LEU A 31 6.88 -0.92 -11.01
C LEU A 31 6.58 -2.37 -10.58
N LEU A 32 7.01 -3.36 -11.36
CA LEU A 32 6.75 -4.80 -11.11
C LEU A 32 7.77 -5.48 -10.19
N VAL A 33 8.29 -4.74 -9.20
CA VAL A 33 9.24 -5.31 -8.24
C VAL A 33 8.57 -6.38 -7.36
N SER A 34 9.27 -7.50 -7.15
CA SER A 34 8.83 -8.57 -6.26
C SER A 34 8.81 -8.12 -4.80
N THR A 35 7.90 -8.69 -3.99
CA THR A 35 7.86 -8.56 -2.52
C THR A 35 9.04 -9.26 -1.84
N GLY A 36 9.93 -9.90 -2.61
CA GLY A 36 11.11 -10.61 -2.12
C GLY A 36 10.84 -12.08 -1.80
N GLN A 37 11.91 -12.79 -1.44
CA GLN A 37 11.88 -14.23 -1.18
C GLN A 37 11.74 -14.51 0.32
N LEU A 38 10.57 -15.00 0.72
CA LEU A 38 10.29 -15.30 2.13
C LEU A 38 10.93 -16.64 2.58
N ARG A 39 11.79 -16.60 3.58
CA ARG A 39 12.27 -17.77 4.33
C ARG A 39 11.58 -17.81 5.69
N ILE A 40 11.11 -19.00 6.06
CA ILE A 40 10.37 -19.24 7.31
C ILE A 40 11.20 -20.20 8.15
N GLY A 41 11.77 -19.69 9.25
CA GLY A 41 12.46 -20.48 10.27
C GLY A 41 11.50 -21.06 11.31
N SER A 42 12.05 -21.60 12.39
CA SER A 42 11.30 -22.03 13.58
C SER A 42 10.58 -20.83 14.24
N ASP A 43 11.36 -19.77 14.46
CA ASP A 43 11.13 -18.62 15.34
C ASP A 43 11.45 -17.28 14.63
N PHE A 44 11.67 -17.30 13.31
CA PHE A 44 11.93 -16.10 12.53
C PHE A 44 11.33 -16.16 11.13
N LEU A 45 11.10 -14.98 10.57
CA LEU A 45 10.84 -14.75 9.16
C LEU A 45 11.99 -13.92 8.58
N GLN A 46 12.37 -14.18 7.34
CA GLN A 46 13.37 -13.38 6.62
C GLN A 46 12.88 -13.18 5.20
N ILE A 47 13.00 -11.95 4.69
CA ILE A 47 12.62 -11.63 3.31
C ILE A 47 13.85 -11.13 2.59
N ASP A 48 14.37 -11.95 1.67
CA ASP A 48 15.47 -11.53 0.82
C ASP A 48 14.94 -10.60 -0.28
N ASP A 49 15.71 -9.58 -0.64
CA ASP A 49 15.39 -8.62 -1.70
C ASP A 49 14.04 -7.87 -1.49
N TYR A 50 13.70 -7.57 -0.24
CA TYR A 50 12.52 -6.77 0.08
C TYR A 50 12.64 -5.37 -0.57
N PRO A 51 11.62 -4.87 -1.29
CA PRO A 51 11.81 -3.74 -2.20
C PRO A 51 11.72 -2.36 -1.53
N PHE A 52 11.33 -2.28 -0.25
CA PHE A 52 11.02 -1.01 0.40
C PHE A 52 12.12 -0.58 1.36
N GLN A 53 13.01 0.30 0.91
CA GLN A 53 14.17 0.78 1.68
C GLN A 53 13.88 1.28 3.11
N PRO A 54 12.79 2.02 3.36
CA PRO A 54 12.47 2.48 4.72
C PRO A 54 12.08 1.36 5.70
N SER A 55 11.72 0.18 5.18
CA SER A 55 11.24 -0.93 5.98
C SER A 55 12.33 -1.57 6.83
N ILE A 56 11.96 -2.06 8.02
CA ILE A 56 12.84 -2.94 8.80
C ILE A 56 13.23 -4.23 8.07
N ALA A 57 12.42 -4.69 7.11
CA ALA A 57 12.67 -5.89 6.32
C ALA A 57 13.66 -5.65 5.15
N TYR A 58 14.04 -4.39 4.90
CA TYR A 58 15.02 -4.06 3.88
C TYR A 58 16.43 -4.52 4.27
N GLY A 59 17.16 -5.14 3.33
CA GLY A 59 18.56 -5.51 3.55
C GLY A 59 18.81 -6.81 4.32
N GLN A 60 17.89 -7.78 4.23
CA GLN A 60 18.02 -9.15 4.81
C GLN A 60 17.97 -9.22 6.34
N THR A 61 17.04 -8.50 6.95
CA THR A 61 16.81 -8.59 8.40
C THR A 61 15.99 -9.83 8.75
N LYS A 62 16.42 -10.59 9.77
CA LYS A 62 15.58 -11.61 10.41
C LYS A 62 14.59 -10.92 11.34
N ILE A 63 13.31 -11.12 11.09
CA ILE A 63 12.21 -10.70 11.94
C ILE A 63 11.95 -11.85 12.91
N LEU A 64 12.39 -11.68 14.16
CA LEU A 64 12.19 -12.66 15.22
C LEU A 64 10.73 -12.66 15.66
N VAL A 65 10.22 -13.82 16.05
CA VAL A 65 8.80 -14.00 16.35
C VAL A 65 8.32 -13.19 17.54
N ASP A 66 9.20 -12.91 18.50
CA ASP A 66 8.94 -12.06 19.67
C ASP A 66 8.78 -10.57 19.33
N THR A 67 9.21 -10.16 18.13
CA THR A 67 9.00 -8.80 17.62
C THR A 67 7.70 -8.64 16.83
N ILE A 68 7.00 -9.74 16.53
CA ILE A 68 5.78 -9.73 15.72
C ILE A 68 4.57 -9.51 16.64
N ASP A 69 3.90 -8.37 16.48
CA ASP A 69 2.75 -8.02 17.32
C ASP A 69 1.49 -8.82 16.95
N GLU A 70 1.25 -8.95 15.64
CA GLU A 70 0.05 -9.59 15.09
C GLU A 70 0.23 -9.91 13.62
N ILE A 71 -0.48 -10.95 13.15
CA ILE A 71 -0.47 -11.40 11.76
C ILE A 71 -1.88 -11.34 11.17
N ASP A 72 -1.99 -10.86 9.94
CA ASP A 72 -3.19 -10.97 9.11
C ASP A 72 -2.89 -11.89 7.94
N ILE A 73 -3.41 -13.11 8.03
CA ILE A 73 -3.25 -14.16 7.01
C ILE A 73 -4.27 -13.97 5.89
N GLU A 74 -5.39 -13.31 6.19
CA GLU A 74 -6.52 -13.15 5.28
C GLU A 74 -6.30 -11.98 4.32
N SER A 75 -5.46 -10.99 4.68
CA SER A 75 -5.03 -9.94 3.76
C SER A 75 -4.37 -10.51 2.50
N TYR A 76 -4.42 -9.76 1.39
CA TYR A 76 -3.78 -10.13 0.14
C TYR A 76 -2.86 -8.99 -0.33
N PRO A 77 -1.53 -9.15 -0.21
CA PRO A 77 -0.81 -10.29 0.39
C PRO A 77 -0.99 -10.41 1.93
N PRO A 78 -0.65 -11.55 2.55
CA PRO A 78 -0.56 -11.67 4.01
C PRO A 78 0.40 -10.63 4.60
N THR A 79 0.09 -10.15 5.81
CA THR A 79 0.91 -9.12 6.49
C THR A 79 1.19 -9.47 7.94
N ILE A 80 2.39 -9.15 8.42
CA ILE A 80 2.70 -9.08 9.85
C ILE A 80 2.83 -7.63 10.27
N LYS A 81 2.51 -7.33 11.51
CA LYS A 81 2.82 -6.05 12.14
C LYS A 81 4.03 -6.20 13.02
N VAL A 82 4.96 -5.25 12.89
CA VAL A 82 6.10 -5.08 13.77
C VAL A 82 6.17 -3.61 14.14
N LYS A 83 5.87 -3.28 15.41
CA LYS A 83 5.73 -1.90 15.89
C LYS A 83 4.68 -1.12 15.08
N ASP A 84 5.09 -0.05 14.39
CA ASP A 84 4.20 0.82 13.64
C ASP A 84 4.23 0.54 12.12
N GLU A 85 4.64 -0.67 11.73
CA GLU A 85 4.87 -1.05 10.34
C GLU A 85 4.18 -2.38 10.00
N LEU A 86 3.60 -2.44 8.78
CA LEU A 86 3.17 -3.69 8.16
C LEU A 86 4.25 -4.21 7.21
N ILE A 87 4.64 -5.47 7.37
CA ILE A 87 5.53 -6.18 6.45
C ILE A 87 4.70 -7.11 5.57
N PHE A 88 4.83 -6.95 4.26
CA PHE A 88 4.12 -7.76 3.26
C PHE A 88 4.85 -9.08 3.04
N LEU A 89 4.12 -10.18 3.07
CA LEU A 89 4.65 -11.54 2.89
C LEU A 89 4.12 -12.12 1.57
N THR A 90 4.94 -12.85 0.83
CA THR A 90 4.46 -13.49 -0.42
C THR A 90 3.26 -14.41 -0.17
N SER A 91 2.20 -14.22 -0.98
CA SER A 91 1.01 -15.07 -0.98
C SER A 91 1.31 -16.53 -1.34
N GLU A 92 2.40 -16.81 -2.07
CA GLU A 92 2.81 -18.16 -2.49
C GLU A 92 3.06 -19.11 -1.31
N LYS A 93 3.34 -18.56 -0.11
CA LYS A 93 3.63 -19.34 1.10
C LYS A 93 2.53 -19.25 2.15
N ARG A 94 1.30 -18.86 1.79
CA ARG A 94 0.16 -18.65 2.72
C ARG A 94 -0.03 -19.80 3.71
N ASP A 95 -0.03 -21.05 3.26
CA ASP A 95 -0.19 -22.20 4.17
C ASP A 95 0.98 -22.37 5.15
N LYS A 96 2.21 -22.09 4.70
CA LYS A 96 3.39 -22.14 5.56
C LYS A 96 3.40 -20.98 6.56
N ILE A 97 2.93 -19.80 6.16
CA ILE A 97 2.74 -18.63 7.04
C ILE A 97 1.69 -18.96 8.11
N LYS A 98 0.58 -19.58 7.72
CA LYS A 98 -0.46 -20.04 8.65
C LYS A 98 0.05 -21.07 9.64
N ALA A 99 0.87 -22.02 9.19
CA ALA A 99 1.51 -23.00 10.08
C ALA A 99 2.52 -22.33 11.04
N PHE A 100 3.30 -21.36 10.56
CA PHE A 100 4.23 -20.57 11.37
C PHE A 100 3.51 -19.80 12.48
N ALA A 101 2.40 -19.13 12.15
CA ALA A 101 1.60 -18.38 13.11
C ALA A 101 1.03 -19.29 14.20
N ARG A 102 0.48 -20.45 13.82
CA ARG A 102 -0.06 -21.44 14.77
C ARG A 102 1.02 -22.01 15.70
N ARG A 103 2.18 -22.36 15.16
CA ARG A 103 3.27 -22.96 15.93
C ARG A 103 3.82 -22.02 16.99
N ASN A 104 3.87 -20.73 16.71
CA ASN A 104 4.43 -19.71 17.59
C ASN A 104 3.37 -18.91 18.35
N ASP A 105 2.11 -19.36 18.35
CA ASP A 105 0.98 -18.70 19.02
C ASP A 105 0.84 -17.19 18.68
N LEU A 106 1.06 -16.84 17.41
CA LEU A 106 0.94 -15.47 16.95
C LEU A 106 -0.53 -15.05 16.91
N ARG A 107 -0.80 -13.86 17.49
CA ARG A 107 -2.11 -13.22 17.43
C ARG A 107 -2.54 -13.00 15.98
N THR A 108 -3.58 -13.72 15.55
CA THR A 108 -4.17 -13.55 14.22
C THR A 108 -5.26 -12.49 14.27
N VAL A 109 -5.25 -11.57 13.30
CA VAL A 109 -6.23 -10.48 13.16
C VAL A 109 -6.74 -10.40 11.72
N ARG A 110 -7.78 -9.61 11.50
CA ARG A 110 -8.23 -9.17 10.18
C ARG A 110 -8.27 -7.64 10.16
N ARG A 111 -7.45 -7.02 9.31
CA ARG A 111 -7.33 -5.57 9.19
C ARG A 111 -8.25 -5.04 8.09
N PRO A 112 -8.72 -3.80 8.20
CA PRO A 112 -9.42 -3.13 7.12
C PRO A 112 -8.46 -2.81 5.97
N ASP A 113 -8.95 -2.93 4.74
CA ASP A 113 -8.19 -2.55 3.55
C ASP A 113 -8.40 -1.07 3.21
N ILE A 114 -7.84 -0.20 4.07
CA ILE A 114 -7.95 1.26 3.93
C ILE A 114 -7.42 1.72 2.57
N TRP A 115 -6.29 1.16 2.14
CA TRP A 115 -5.69 1.51 0.86
C TRP A 115 -6.50 1.01 -0.32
N GLY A 116 -7.10 -0.19 -0.26
CA GLY A 116 -8.07 -0.62 -1.27
C GLY A 116 -9.21 0.35 -1.47
N TRP A 117 -9.82 0.83 -0.38
CA TRP A 117 -10.90 1.82 -0.49
C TRP A 117 -10.45 3.18 -1.05
N ILE A 118 -9.21 3.60 -0.75
CA ILE A 118 -8.64 4.83 -1.31
C ILE A 118 -8.38 4.67 -2.82
N LEU A 119 -7.86 3.52 -3.22
CA LEU A 119 -7.35 3.25 -4.56
C LEU A 119 -8.39 2.71 -5.54
N GLU A 120 -9.59 2.36 -5.07
CA GLU A 120 -10.71 1.86 -5.89
C GLU A 120 -10.90 2.62 -7.23
N PRO A 121 -10.87 3.98 -7.28
CA PRO A 121 -11.08 4.69 -8.55
C PRO A 121 -9.98 4.49 -9.60
N PHE A 122 -8.85 3.89 -9.23
CA PHE A 122 -7.75 3.57 -10.16
C PHE A 122 -7.81 2.13 -10.65
N LEU A 123 -8.62 1.28 -10.00
CA LEU A 123 -8.86 -0.11 -10.37
C LEU A 123 -10.07 -0.23 -11.29
N ASP A 124 -11.20 0.37 -10.88
CA ASP A 124 -12.50 0.20 -11.52
C ASP A 124 -12.78 1.32 -12.52
N THR A 125 -13.00 0.96 -13.78
CA THR A 125 -13.42 1.89 -14.83
C THR A 125 -14.90 2.27 -14.76
N GLU A 126 -15.71 1.53 -13.99
CA GLU A 126 -17.12 1.77 -13.74
C GLU A 126 -17.38 2.47 -12.39
N PHE A 127 -16.35 3.07 -11.78
CA PHE A 127 -16.44 3.73 -10.47
C PHE A 127 -17.61 4.72 -10.39
N THR A 128 -18.69 4.32 -9.71
CA THR A 128 -19.94 5.09 -9.64
C THR A 128 -19.94 6.09 -8.48
N LYS A 129 -20.84 7.08 -8.56
CA LYS A 129 -21.11 8.01 -7.46
C LYS A 129 -21.55 7.29 -6.18
N GLU A 130 -22.32 6.20 -6.30
CA GLU A 130 -22.78 5.40 -5.17
C GLU A 130 -21.59 4.71 -4.47
N THR A 131 -20.67 4.15 -5.25
CA THR A 131 -19.43 3.57 -4.73
C THR A 131 -18.59 4.63 -4.00
N ASP A 132 -18.44 5.82 -4.59
CA ASP A 132 -17.70 6.92 -3.95
C ASP A 132 -18.33 7.37 -2.62
N GLU A 133 -19.66 7.51 -2.57
CA GLU A 133 -20.37 7.87 -1.34
C GLU A 133 -20.22 6.78 -0.26
N ARG A 134 -20.33 5.50 -0.64
CA ARG A 134 -20.14 4.36 0.27
C ARG A 134 -18.73 4.32 0.84
N LEU A 135 -17.71 4.42 -0.01
CA LEU A 135 -16.31 4.41 0.42
C LEU A 135 -15.95 5.65 1.22
N THR A 136 -16.52 6.82 0.89
CA THR A 136 -16.35 8.05 1.68
C THR A 136 -16.88 7.86 3.11
N ARG A 137 -18.07 7.27 3.28
CA ARG A 137 -18.62 6.96 4.62
C ARG A 137 -17.70 6.00 5.38
N LEU A 138 -17.27 4.93 4.72
CA LEU A 138 -16.41 3.91 5.32
C LEU A 138 -15.05 4.48 5.74
N LEU A 139 -14.39 5.25 4.88
CA LEU A 139 -13.12 5.92 5.18
C LEU A 139 -13.26 6.95 6.31
N ASN A 140 -14.42 7.60 6.44
CA ASN A 140 -14.70 8.54 7.54
C ASN A 140 -14.71 7.83 8.91
N GLU A 141 -15.20 6.58 8.97
CA GLU A 141 -15.13 5.76 10.20
C GLU A 141 -13.69 5.59 10.68
N TYR A 142 -12.69 5.72 9.79
CA TYR A 142 -11.26 5.61 10.10
C TYR A 142 -10.54 6.97 10.19
N GLY A 143 -11.26 8.09 10.22
CA GLY A 143 -10.64 9.42 10.36
C GLY A 143 -10.32 10.13 9.05
N LEU A 144 -10.68 9.54 7.90
CA LEU A 144 -10.37 10.12 6.61
C LEU A 144 -11.56 10.91 6.06
N THR A 145 -11.41 12.24 6.01
CA THR A 145 -12.40 13.10 5.36
C THR A 145 -12.30 12.99 3.85
N LYS A 146 -13.37 13.37 3.15
CA LYS A 146 -13.38 13.39 1.68
C LYS A 146 -12.23 14.22 1.11
N GLU A 147 -11.97 15.39 1.69
CA GLU A 147 -10.88 16.28 1.26
C GLU A 147 -9.51 15.61 1.43
N THR A 148 -9.32 14.89 2.52
CA THR A 148 -8.08 14.15 2.78
C THR A 148 -7.89 13.04 1.76
N VAL A 149 -8.96 12.27 1.48
CA VAL A 149 -8.96 11.19 0.47
C VAL A 149 -8.69 11.76 -0.92
N ASP A 150 -9.33 12.86 -1.30
CA ASP A 150 -9.14 13.52 -2.59
C ASP A 150 -7.69 14.00 -2.78
N LEU A 151 -7.06 14.53 -1.73
CA LEU A 151 -5.63 14.91 -1.75
C LEU A 151 -4.72 13.69 -1.93
N ILE A 152 -4.97 12.58 -1.22
CA ILE A 152 -4.21 11.35 -1.38
C ILE A 152 -4.36 10.80 -2.80
N ARG A 153 -5.60 10.70 -3.30
CA ARG A 153 -5.90 10.25 -4.65
C ARG A 153 -5.19 11.11 -5.69
N LYS A 154 -5.20 12.44 -5.53
CA LYS A 154 -4.46 13.35 -6.41
C LYS A 154 -2.95 13.10 -6.40
N GLU A 155 -2.36 12.83 -5.24
CA GLU A 155 -0.93 12.58 -5.09
C GLU A 155 -0.47 11.31 -5.83
N VAL A 156 -1.26 10.23 -5.73
CA VAL A 156 -0.91 8.90 -6.25
C VAL A 156 -1.42 8.64 -7.66
N LYS A 157 -2.39 9.42 -8.17
CA LYS A 157 -3.12 9.20 -9.44
C LYS A 157 -2.22 8.79 -10.59
N THR A 158 -1.20 9.60 -10.93
CA THR A 158 -0.35 9.33 -12.09
C THR A 158 0.39 8.00 -11.97
N GLN A 159 0.93 7.69 -10.79
CA GLN A 159 1.68 6.46 -10.59
C GLN A 159 0.77 5.23 -10.48
N MET A 160 -0.42 5.37 -9.87
CA MET A 160 -1.38 4.28 -9.83
C MET A 160 -1.96 3.95 -11.20
N LEU A 161 -2.20 4.96 -12.05
CA LEU A 161 -2.61 4.73 -13.44
C LEU A 161 -1.50 4.03 -14.24
N LYS A 162 -0.23 4.46 -14.12
CA LYS A 162 0.89 3.75 -14.74
C LYS A 162 1.01 2.32 -14.22
N TYR A 163 0.93 2.14 -12.90
CA TYR A 163 1.00 0.84 -12.25
C TYR A 163 -0.11 -0.07 -12.77
N ASN A 164 -1.39 0.34 -12.72
CA ASN A 164 -2.49 -0.52 -13.12
C ASN A 164 -2.52 -0.78 -14.65
N PHE A 165 -2.47 0.28 -15.46
CA PHE A 165 -2.69 0.18 -16.90
C PHE A 165 -1.45 -0.28 -17.69
N HIS A 166 -0.24 0.18 -17.33
CA HIS A 166 0.95 -0.12 -18.13
C HIS A 166 1.64 -1.42 -17.74
N THR A 167 1.33 -1.97 -16.55
CA THR A 167 1.77 -3.32 -16.18
C THR A 167 0.76 -4.41 -16.58
N MET A 168 -0.40 -4.01 -17.12
CA MET A 168 -1.48 -4.93 -17.50
C MET A 168 -1.96 -5.83 -16.34
N LEU A 169 -1.89 -5.35 -15.09
CA LEU A 169 -2.43 -6.04 -13.91
C LEU A 169 -3.97 -6.12 -13.90
N TRP A 170 -4.61 -5.54 -14.92
CA TRP A 170 -6.03 -5.57 -15.18
C TRP A 170 -6.64 -6.97 -14.96
N GLU A 171 -7.64 -7.00 -14.07
CA GLU A 171 -8.64 -8.06 -13.80
C GLU A 171 -8.41 -9.11 -12.69
N TRP A 172 -7.29 -9.17 -11.95
CA TRP A 172 -7.09 -10.31 -11.04
C TRP A 172 -6.70 -10.01 -9.58
N GLY A 173 -6.74 -8.75 -9.13
CA GLY A 173 -6.55 -8.40 -7.73
C GLY A 173 -6.92 -6.96 -7.40
N GLY A 174 -7.39 -6.72 -6.17
CA GLY A 174 -7.56 -5.36 -5.66
C GLY A 174 -6.22 -4.62 -5.59
N LEU A 175 -6.26 -3.28 -5.56
CA LEU A 175 -5.07 -2.45 -5.29
C LEU A 175 -4.99 -2.19 -3.78
N GLY A 176 -3.82 -2.33 -3.18
CA GLY A 176 -3.62 -2.16 -1.74
C GLY A 176 -2.39 -1.33 -1.38
N ALA A 177 -2.01 -1.41 -0.10
CA ALA A 177 -0.89 -0.67 0.47
C ALA A 177 0.46 -1.07 -0.19
N GLU A 178 0.62 -2.34 -0.57
CA GLU A 178 1.83 -2.79 -1.27
C GLU A 178 1.93 -2.16 -2.67
N ASP A 179 0.81 -2.13 -3.40
CA ASP A 179 0.76 -1.64 -4.78
C ASP A 179 1.09 -0.14 -4.85
N VAL A 180 0.54 0.66 -3.95
CA VAL A 180 0.86 2.09 -3.90
C VAL A 180 2.32 2.34 -3.55
N LEU A 181 2.95 1.49 -2.71
CA LEU A 181 4.38 1.60 -2.42
C LEU A 181 5.23 1.25 -3.64
N LYS A 182 4.88 0.18 -4.37
CA LYS A 182 5.54 -0.21 -5.64
C LYS A 182 5.40 0.88 -6.70
N ALA A 183 4.23 1.49 -6.79
CA ALA A 183 3.98 2.59 -7.74
C ALA A 183 4.82 3.83 -7.37
N MET A 184 4.76 4.26 -6.12
CA MET A 184 5.30 5.56 -5.70
C MET A 184 6.82 5.57 -5.51
N ARG A 185 7.47 4.42 -5.26
CA ARG A 185 8.95 4.33 -5.20
C ARG A 185 9.63 4.73 -6.51
N THR A 186 8.92 4.68 -7.65
CA THR A 186 9.48 5.08 -8.95
C THR A 186 9.41 6.59 -9.19
N LYS A 187 8.59 7.30 -8.40
CA LYS A 187 8.40 8.74 -8.46
C LYS A 187 9.33 9.49 -7.50
N TYR A 188 9.41 9.02 -6.26
CA TYR A 188 10.07 9.74 -5.17
C TYR A 188 11.56 9.38 -5.08
N ASP A 189 12.35 10.35 -4.60
CA ASP A 189 13.69 10.06 -4.10
C ASP A 189 13.61 9.33 -2.74
N LYS A 190 14.77 9.07 -2.13
CA LYS A 190 14.84 8.25 -0.93
C LYS A 190 14.13 8.90 0.27
N GLU A 191 14.33 10.20 0.45
CA GLU A 191 13.77 10.97 1.55
C GLU A 191 12.25 11.12 1.39
N ASP A 192 11.79 11.52 0.20
CA ASP A 192 10.36 11.64 -0.10
C ASP A 192 9.66 10.27 -0.02
N PHE A 193 10.31 9.19 -0.47
CA PHE A 193 9.75 7.86 -0.38
C PHE A 193 9.63 7.37 1.06
N LYS A 194 10.58 7.75 1.94
CA LYS A 194 10.47 7.44 3.37
C LYS A 194 9.26 8.14 3.99
N GLU A 195 9.05 9.42 3.74
CA GLU A 195 7.89 10.14 4.26
C GLU A 195 6.58 9.52 3.75
N PHE A 196 6.55 9.15 2.46
CA PHE A 196 5.42 8.46 1.87
C PHE A 196 5.18 7.07 2.50
N TYR A 197 6.25 6.31 2.76
CA TYR A 197 6.18 5.00 3.42
C TYR A 197 5.54 5.10 4.80
N ASP A 198 6.01 6.04 5.63
CA ASP A 198 5.48 6.28 6.97
C ASP A 198 3.98 6.66 6.91
N LYS A 199 3.58 7.46 5.91
CA LYS A 199 2.17 7.79 5.64
C LYS A 199 1.35 6.56 5.27
N VAL A 200 1.86 5.67 4.42
CA VAL A 200 1.18 4.42 4.03
C VAL A 200 0.93 3.55 5.25
N MET A 201 1.94 3.35 6.10
CA MET A 201 1.82 2.50 7.29
C MET A 201 0.84 3.08 8.31
N LYS A 202 0.92 4.39 8.55
CA LYS A 202 -0.02 5.08 9.44
C LYS A 202 -1.49 4.90 9.00
N LEU A 203 -1.75 4.99 7.71
CA LEU A 203 -3.10 4.79 7.16
C LEU A 203 -3.52 3.32 7.23
N ALA A 204 -2.63 2.39 6.86
CA ALA A 204 -2.93 0.95 6.89
C ALA A 204 -3.20 0.42 8.32
N LEU A 205 -2.59 1.05 9.34
CA LEU A 205 -2.78 0.72 10.75
C LEU A 205 -3.86 1.57 11.45
N SER A 206 -4.62 2.38 10.70
CA SER A 206 -5.69 3.20 11.27
C SER A 206 -6.80 2.34 11.86
N THR A 207 -7.31 2.76 13.02
CA THR A 207 -8.39 2.08 13.73
C THR A 207 -9.69 2.86 13.56
N LYS A 208 -10.83 2.18 13.65
CA LYS A 208 -12.13 2.86 13.64
C LYS A 208 -12.19 3.86 14.78
N LYS A 209 -12.77 5.04 14.51
CA LYS A 209 -13.17 5.99 15.53
C LYS A 209 -14.04 5.26 16.54
N LYS A 210 -13.73 5.41 17.82
CA LYS A 210 -14.66 4.98 18.88
C LYS A 210 -15.93 5.82 18.74
N GLU A 211 -17.08 5.17 18.66
CA GLU A 211 -18.37 5.83 18.81
C GLU A 211 -18.34 6.56 20.16
N LYS A 212 -18.63 7.87 20.14
CA LYS A 212 -18.75 8.68 21.35
C LYS A 212 -20.15 8.54 21.93
#